data_AF-A0A2N3VFC3-F1
#
_entry.id   AF-A0A2N3VFC3-F1
#
_cell.length_a   1.000
_cell.length_b   1.000
_cell.length_c   1.000
_cell.angle_alpha   90.00
_cell.angle_beta   90.00
_cell.angle_gamma   90.00
#
_symmetry.space_group_name_H-M   'P 1'
#
loop_
_entity.id
_entity.type
_entity.pdbx_description
1 polymer ?
#
loop_
_entity_poly.entity_id
_entity_poly.type
_entity_poly.pdbx_seq_one_letter_code
_entity_poly.pdbx_strand_id
1 'polypeptide(L)'
;MGKPAHGVIYGIRLCAEFDYRYIGLTTKSERVRLRQHFKEAGAGRKTPFYDWLRKQDRDNVVADVLDWVYGLKNLGRAEIDWIAYLRKEGQPLLNLADGGLGPIGVIWTAEMREAARIRSTGRPGVSRFGDENPFHGRSHSAPQRAKWSAERLGTYQGEDNPNFGKFGAAHPRFGHAMPEESRRRLSEMRRGAGNPNYGRTASAETRAKMSAVRKGRPMPSSRRNAHTRHHTNKAVFKESCAHCVDDLATRNDHEPGAET
;
A
#
# COMPACT_ATOMS: atom_id res chain seq x y z
N MET A 1 -25.92 -24.06 8.07
CA MET A 1 -26.42 -22.71 7.68
C MET A 1 -25.33 -21.68 7.94
N GLY A 2 -24.75 -21.11 6.88
CA GLY A 2 -23.69 -20.10 7.01
C GLY A 2 -24.28 -18.80 7.57
N LYS A 3 -23.67 -18.24 8.62
CA LYS A 3 -24.06 -16.93 9.14
C LYS A 3 -23.94 -15.91 8.01
N PRO A 4 -24.98 -15.11 7.69
CA PRO A 4 -24.83 -14.06 6.68
C PRO A 4 -23.70 -13.13 7.11
N ALA A 5 -22.76 -12.85 6.21
CA ALA A 5 -21.60 -12.00 6.47
C ALA A 5 -22.03 -10.51 6.47
N HIS A 6 -22.79 -10.11 7.48
CA HIS A 6 -23.10 -8.71 7.76
C HIS A 6 -22.03 -8.13 8.67
N GLY A 7 -21.76 -6.84 8.51
CA GLY A 7 -21.02 -6.04 9.46
C GLY A 7 -21.97 -5.15 10.27
N VAL A 8 -21.47 -4.72 11.42
CA VAL A 8 -22.18 -3.87 12.37
C VAL A 8 -21.39 -2.58 12.52
N ILE A 9 -22.08 -1.45 12.40
CA ILE A 9 -21.58 -0.15 12.87
C ILE A 9 -22.06 0.01 14.30
N TYR A 10 -21.15 0.33 15.22
CA TYR A 10 -21.45 0.52 16.62
C TYR A 10 -20.90 1.85 17.13
N GLY A 11 -21.58 2.41 18.13
CA GLY A 11 -21.17 3.60 18.86
C GLY A 11 -20.90 3.28 20.33
N ILE A 12 -19.80 3.80 20.87
CA ILE A 12 -19.43 3.66 22.28
C ILE A 12 -19.71 4.96 23.02
N ARG A 13 -20.41 4.87 24.15
CA ARG A 13 -20.75 5.98 25.04
C ARG A 13 -20.80 5.53 26.50
N LEU A 14 -20.97 6.47 27.42
CA LEU A 14 -21.34 6.14 28.79
C LEU A 14 -22.82 5.77 28.85
N CYS A 15 -23.19 4.82 29.71
CA CYS A 15 -24.57 4.40 29.87
C CYS A 15 -25.50 5.58 30.26
N ALA A 16 -24.98 6.52 31.06
CA ALA A 16 -25.67 7.70 31.55
C ALA A 16 -25.71 8.88 30.55
N GLU A 17 -24.92 8.85 29.48
CA GLU A 17 -24.84 9.92 28.48
C GLU A 17 -25.38 9.44 27.14
N PHE A 18 -25.90 10.34 26.31
CA PHE A 18 -26.27 10.02 24.91
C PHE A 18 -25.15 10.33 23.92
N ASP A 19 -24.09 11.00 24.37
CA ASP A 19 -22.96 11.39 23.54
C ASP A 19 -22.06 10.20 23.24
N TYR A 20 -21.97 9.86 21.97
CA TYR A 20 -20.98 8.91 21.49
C TYR A 20 -19.58 9.52 21.59
N ARG A 21 -18.65 8.71 22.06
CA ARG A 21 -17.22 9.03 22.15
C ARG A 21 -16.42 8.31 21.08
N TYR A 22 -16.95 7.24 20.50
CA TYR A 22 -16.26 6.49 19.47
C TYR A 22 -17.22 5.73 18.57
N ILE A 23 -17.03 5.80 17.26
CA ILE A 23 -17.71 4.96 16.27
C ILE A 23 -16.71 3.94 15.71
N GLY A 24 -17.15 2.71 15.52
CA GLY A 24 -16.37 1.70 14.84
C GLY A 24 -17.22 0.72 14.06
N LEU A 25 -16.56 -0.05 13.21
CA LEU A 25 -17.16 -1.19 12.51
C LEU A 25 -16.64 -2.53 13.05
N THR A 26 -17.45 -3.57 12.95
CA THR A 26 -17.03 -4.94 13.25
C THR A 26 -17.85 -5.97 12.47
N THR A 27 -17.26 -7.13 12.19
CA THR A 27 -17.99 -8.32 11.69
C THR A 27 -18.34 -9.29 12.83
N LYS A 28 -18.03 -8.92 14.06
CA LYS A 28 -18.43 -9.61 15.30
C LYS A 28 -19.54 -8.80 15.98
N SER A 29 -20.05 -9.24 17.11
CA SER A 29 -20.93 -8.40 17.93
C SER A 29 -20.18 -7.20 18.53
N GLU A 30 -20.85 -6.07 18.68
CA GLU A 30 -20.43 -4.86 19.37
C GLU A 30 -19.93 -5.13 20.80
N ARG A 31 -20.60 -5.99 21.59
CA ARG A 31 -20.14 -6.39 22.94
C ARG A 31 -18.75 -7.04 22.94
N VAL A 32 -18.51 -7.95 22.00
CA VAL A 32 -17.19 -8.60 21.84
C VAL A 32 -16.14 -7.57 21.45
N ARG A 33 -16.49 -6.60 20.60
CA ARG A 33 -15.58 -5.56 20.15
C ARG A 33 -15.26 -4.55 21.26
N LEU A 34 -16.24 -4.17 22.08
CA LEU A 34 -16.03 -3.34 23.26
C LEU A 34 -15.04 -3.99 24.24
N ARG A 35 -15.20 -5.28 24.53
CA ARG A 35 -14.24 -6.02 25.37
C ARG A 35 -12.83 -6.04 24.78
N GLN A 36 -12.70 -6.13 23.45
CA GLN A 36 -11.40 -6.02 22.79
C GLN A 36 -10.79 -4.62 22.94
N HIS A 37 -11.59 -3.55 22.86
CA HIS A 37 -11.10 -2.20 23.09
C HIS A 37 -10.56 -2.03 24.51
N PHE A 38 -11.23 -2.56 25.54
CA PHE A 38 -10.69 -2.57 26.91
C PHE A 38 -9.37 -3.34 27.01
N LYS A 39 -9.26 -4.49 26.35
CA LYS A 39 -8.02 -5.28 26.31
C LYS A 39 -6.89 -4.51 25.63
N GLU A 40 -7.14 -3.90 24.47
CA GLU A 40 -6.15 -3.10 23.73
C GLU A 40 -5.74 -1.85 24.52
N ALA A 41 -6.68 -1.18 25.18
CA ALA A 41 -6.41 -0.02 26.02
C ALA A 41 -5.53 -0.39 27.22
N GLY A 42 -5.80 -1.53 27.86
CA GLY A 42 -4.98 -2.07 28.96
C GLY A 42 -3.59 -2.54 28.53
N ALA A 43 -3.42 -2.98 27.27
CA ALA A 43 -2.12 -3.32 26.70
C ALA A 43 -1.21 -2.10 26.40
N GLY A 44 -1.67 -0.88 26.69
CA GLY A 44 -0.87 0.34 26.58
C GLY A 44 -0.91 1.03 25.21
N ARG A 45 -1.86 0.68 24.34
CA ARG A 45 -2.04 1.39 23.07
C ARG A 45 -2.50 2.83 23.33
N LYS A 46 -1.76 3.80 22.79
CA LYS A 46 -1.96 5.25 23.02
C LYS A 46 -2.84 5.85 21.93
N THR A 47 -4.09 6.18 22.27
CA THR A 47 -5.04 6.92 21.43
C THR A 47 -5.99 7.71 22.34
N PRO A 48 -6.53 8.87 21.92
CA PRO A 48 -7.48 9.64 22.75
C PRO A 48 -8.65 8.80 23.26
N PHE A 49 -9.22 7.94 22.40
CA PHE A 49 -10.27 7.01 22.79
C PHE A 49 -9.84 6.02 23.88
N TYR A 50 -8.65 5.41 23.77
CA TYR A 50 -8.15 4.48 24.80
C TYR A 50 -7.72 5.17 26.08
N ASP A 51 -7.21 6.40 26.00
CA ASP A 51 -6.89 7.22 27.15
C ASP A 51 -8.17 7.60 27.91
N TRP A 52 -9.26 7.88 27.20
CA TRP A 52 -10.59 8.08 27.77
C TRP A 52 -11.14 6.79 28.38
N LEU A 53 -11.07 5.66 27.66
CA LEU A 53 -11.61 4.36 28.09
C LEU A 53 -10.95 3.86 29.39
N ARG A 54 -9.64 4.11 29.58
CA ARG A 54 -8.92 3.75 30.81
C ARG A 54 -9.37 4.53 32.05
N LYS A 55 -10.03 5.68 31.87
CA LYS A 55 -10.55 6.50 32.96
C LYS A 55 -11.98 6.12 33.37
N GLN A 56 -12.66 5.30 32.55
CA GLN A 56 -14.05 4.92 32.80
C GLN A 56 -14.14 3.63 33.60
N ASP A 57 -15.22 3.50 34.36
CA ASP A 57 -15.66 2.20 34.87
C ASP A 57 -16.20 1.35 33.71
N ARG A 58 -15.83 0.08 33.69
CA ARG A 58 -16.18 -0.85 32.60
C ARG A 58 -17.69 -1.08 32.52
N ASP A 59 -18.35 -1.08 33.66
CA ASP A 59 -19.79 -1.33 33.75
C ASP A 59 -20.61 -0.12 33.29
N ASN A 60 -19.98 1.06 33.22
CA ASN A 60 -20.60 2.30 32.77
C ASN A 60 -20.40 2.59 31.28
N VAL A 61 -19.65 1.76 30.55
CA VAL A 61 -19.41 1.96 29.11
C VAL A 61 -20.22 0.94 28.32
N VAL A 62 -21.02 1.45 27.38
CA VAL A 62 -21.86 0.62 26.49
C VAL A 62 -21.46 0.81 25.04
N ALA A 63 -21.74 -0.22 24.24
CA ALA A 63 -21.63 -0.18 22.79
C ALA A 63 -23.00 -0.45 22.19
N ASP A 64 -23.57 0.56 21.54
CA ASP A 64 -24.86 0.47 20.87
C ASP A 64 -24.68 0.10 19.41
N VAL A 65 -25.58 -0.71 18.87
CA VAL A 65 -25.63 -0.97 17.42
C VAL A 65 -26.33 0.18 16.74
N LEU A 66 -25.64 0.82 15.79
CA LEU A 66 -26.15 1.94 15.02
C LEU A 66 -26.71 1.49 13.68
N ASP A 67 -26.05 0.53 13.03
CA ASP A 67 -26.45 0.07 11.70
C ASP A 67 -25.96 -1.35 11.37
N TRP A 68 -26.70 -2.05 10.52
CA TRP A 68 -26.39 -3.38 10.00
C TRP A 68 -26.11 -3.30 8.49
N VAL A 69 -24.87 -3.53 8.09
CA VAL A 69 -24.42 -3.30 6.72
C VAL A 69 -24.02 -4.61 6.05
N TYR A 70 -24.61 -4.88 4.90
CA TYR A 70 -24.27 -6.03 4.06
C TYR A 70 -23.08 -5.69 3.14
N GLY A 71 -22.00 -6.47 3.24
CA GLY A 71 -20.81 -6.34 2.40
C GLY A 71 -19.72 -5.42 2.95
N LEU A 72 -18.46 -5.87 2.84
CA LEU A 72 -17.28 -5.20 3.42
C LEU A 72 -16.99 -3.82 2.85
N LYS A 73 -17.20 -3.61 1.54
CA LYS A 73 -16.97 -2.30 0.89
C LYS A 73 -17.96 -1.24 1.41
N ASN A 74 -19.21 -1.64 1.64
CA ASN A 74 -20.26 -0.77 2.14
C ASN A 74 -20.03 -0.45 3.63
N LEU A 75 -19.50 -1.41 4.39
CA LEU A 75 -19.24 -1.26 5.82
C LEU A 75 -18.24 -0.14 6.13
N GLY A 76 -17.16 -0.02 5.35
CA GLY A 76 -16.19 1.06 5.51
C GLY A 76 -16.78 2.43 5.18
N ARG A 77 -17.66 2.50 4.17
CA ARG A 77 -18.34 3.75 3.79
C ARG A 77 -19.36 4.17 4.85
N ALA A 78 -20.13 3.22 5.38
CA ALA A 78 -21.09 3.47 6.44
C ALA A 78 -20.42 4.01 7.71
N GLU A 79 -19.24 3.48 8.10
CA GLU A 79 -18.47 4.03 9.22
C GLU A 79 -18.11 5.51 9.00
N ILE A 80 -17.69 5.86 7.78
CA ILE A 80 -17.36 7.25 7.42
C ILE A 80 -18.59 8.14 7.52
N ASP A 81 -19.71 7.70 6.95
CA ASP A 81 -20.93 8.49 6.92
C ASP A 81 -21.49 8.71 8.34
N TRP A 82 -21.42 7.71 9.23
CA TRP A 82 -21.80 7.85 10.64
C TRP A 82 -20.89 8.79 11.43
N ILE A 83 -19.57 8.72 11.25
CA ILE A 83 -18.63 9.64 11.90
C ILE A 83 -18.88 11.08 11.43
N ALA A 84 -19.10 11.28 10.13
CA ALA A 84 -19.41 12.60 9.57
C ALA A 84 -20.73 13.15 10.11
N TYR A 85 -21.78 12.32 10.15
CA TYR A 85 -23.09 12.68 10.69
C TYR A 85 -23.00 13.14 12.15
N LEU A 86 -22.41 12.32 13.03
CA LEU A 86 -22.34 12.65 14.46
C LEU A 86 -21.43 13.85 14.77
N ARG A 87 -20.36 14.06 13.99
CA ARG A 87 -19.56 15.29 14.11
C ARG A 87 -20.34 16.53 13.70
N LYS A 88 -21.19 16.43 12.67
CA LYS A 88 -22.07 17.52 12.26
C LYS A 88 -23.10 17.86 13.33
N GLU A 89 -23.61 16.86 14.03
CA GLU A 89 -24.46 17.01 15.22
C GLU A 89 -23.70 17.52 16.47
N GLY A 90 -22.40 17.79 16.35
CA GLY A 90 -21.59 18.35 17.44
C GLY A 90 -21.14 17.33 18.49
N GLN A 91 -21.27 16.03 18.21
CA GLN A 91 -20.87 15.02 19.19
C GLN A 91 -19.34 14.96 19.38
N PRO A 92 -18.87 14.75 20.62
CA PRO A 92 -17.46 14.80 20.99
C PRO A 92 -16.73 13.48 20.69
N LEU A 93 -16.69 13.08 19.40
CA LEU A 93 -16.04 11.86 18.95
C LEU A 93 -14.50 11.91 19.11
N LEU A 94 -13.94 10.82 19.64
CA LEU A 94 -12.51 10.59 19.83
C LEU A 94 -11.87 9.76 18.69
N ASN A 95 -12.61 9.56 17.59
CA ASN A 95 -12.13 8.93 16.37
C ASN A 95 -10.95 9.73 15.77
N LEU A 96 -9.79 9.07 15.62
CA LEU A 96 -8.58 9.68 15.05
C LEU A 96 -8.65 9.95 13.55
N ALA A 97 -9.46 9.19 12.84
CA ALA A 97 -9.67 9.31 11.40
C ALA A 97 -11.17 9.34 11.12
N ASP A 98 -11.52 9.77 9.92
CA ASP A 98 -12.90 9.83 9.45
C ASP A 98 -13.49 8.43 9.18
N GLY A 99 -12.72 7.36 9.35
CA GLY A 99 -13.15 5.96 9.15
C GLY A 99 -12.50 5.31 7.93
N GLY A 100 -12.99 4.13 7.52
CA GLY A 100 -12.70 3.55 6.21
C GLY A 100 -11.76 2.33 6.17
N LEU A 101 -11.89 1.40 7.13
CA LEU A 101 -11.13 0.13 7.17
C LEU A 101 -9.62 0.27 7.48
N GLY A 102 -9.26 1.22 8.36
CA GLY A 102 -7.95 1.23 9.04
C GLY A 102 -7.17 2.55 8.96
N PRO A 103 -5.88 2.55 9.33
CA PRO A 103 -5.07 3.77 9.47
C PRO A 103 -4.80 4.53 8.15
N ILE A 104 -5.31 4.03 7.02
CA ILE A 104 -5.23 4.65 5.70
C ILE A 104 -5.98 5.99 5.65
N GLY A 105 -6.95 6.22 6.55
CA GLY A 105 -7.70 7.48 6.66
C GLY A 105 -7.09 8.53 7.61
N VAL A 106 -6.01 8.25 8.34
CA VAL A 106 -5.38 9.27 9.19
C VAL A 106 -4.59 10.23 8.29
N ILE A 107 -5.10 11.44 8.09
CA ILE A 107 -4.33 12.52 7.46
C ILE A 107 -3.30 12.99 8.51
N TRP A 108 -2.03 12.68 8.28
CA TRP A 108 -0.97 13.14 9.17
C TRP A 108 -0.91 14.67 9.14
N THR A 109 -0.73 15.33 10.27
CA THR A 109 -0.42 16.77 10.30
C THR A 109 0.98 17.03 9.75
N ALA A 110 1.29 18.28 9.39
CA ALA A 110 2.64 18.65 8.97
C ALA A 110 3.68 18.29 10.06
N GLU A 111 3.34 18.55 11.32
CA GLU A 111 4.16 18.21 12.48
C GLU A 111 4.37 16.70 12.65
N MET A 112 3.32 15.89 12.46
CA MET A 112 3.43 14.43 12.53
C MET A 112 4.36 13.88 11.43
N ARG A 113 4.24 14.41 10.20
CA ARG A 113 5.13 14.03 9.09
C ARG A 113 6.57 14.42 9.39
N GLU A 114 6.78 15.62 9.93
CA GLU A 114 8.10 16.11 10.30
C GLU A 114 8.73 15.26 11.41
N ALA A 115 7.97 14.93 12.46
CA ALA A 115 8.44 14.05 13.52
C ALA A 115 8.80 12.65 13.01
N ALA A 116 8.03 12.07 12.08
CA ALA A 116 8.42 10.81 11.44
C ALA A 116 9.65 10.95 10.56
N ARG A 117 9.76 12.06 9.80
CA ARG A 117 10.95 12.37 9.00
C ARG A 117 12.18 12.38 9.90
N ILE A 118 12.20 13.20 10.96
CA ILE A 118 13.32 13.28 11.92
C ILE A 118 13.69 11.90 12.48
N ARG A 119 12.70 11.10 12.92
CA ARG A 119 12.95 9.73 13.43
C ARG A 119 13.52 8.77 12.39
N SER A 120 13.21 8.98 11.11
CA SER A 120 13.64 8.13 10.00
C SER A 120 14.96 8.57 9.38
N THR A 121 15.22 9.87 9.35
CA THR A 121 16.43 10.47 8.79
C THR A 121 17.64 10.01 9.59
N GLY A 122 18.66 9.51 8.90
CA GLY A 122 19.88 9.03 9.53
C GLY A 122 19.79 7.64 10.14
N ARG A 123 18.62 6.98 10.14
CA ARG A 123 18.54 5.56 10.50
C ARG A 123 19.19 4.75 9.37
N PRO A 124 20.30 4.03 9.61
CA PRO A 124 20.90 3.22 8.57
C PRO A 124 19.89 2.13 8.18
N GLY A 125 19.39 2.22 6.95
CA GLY A 125 18.59 1.15 6.38
C GLY A 125 19.45 -0.09 6.31
N VAL A 126 19.10 -1.13 7.07
CA VAL A 126 19.73 -2.45 6.93
C VAL A 126 19.18 -3.08 5.66
N SER A 127 19.76 -2.71 4.53
CA SER A 127 19.54 -3.39 3.25
C SER A 127 20.20 -4.77 3.33
N ARG A 128 19.47 -5.74 3.88
CA ARG A 128 19.90 -7.12 4.00
C ARG A 128 19.60 -7.85 2.68
N PHE A 129 20.61 -8.48 2.10
CA PHE A 129 20.51 -9.20 0.83
C PHE A 129 20.82 -10.68 1.02
N GLY A 130 20.33 -11.53 0.10
CA GLY A 130 20.55 -12.97 0.19
C GLY A 130 20.12 -13.50 1.57
N ASP A 131 20.92 -14.37 2.16
CA ASP A 131 20.63 -15.02 3.45
C ASP A 131 20.48 -14.05 4.63
N GLU A 132 21.04 -12.83 4.56
CA GLU A 132 20.85 -11.83 5.61
C GLU A 132 19.40 -11.32 5.64
N ASN A 133 18.66 -11.41 4.53
CA ASN A 133 17.27 -11.03 4.48
C ASN A 133 16.42 -12.06 5.26
N PRO A 134 15.66 -11.66 6.31
CA PRO A 134 14.81 -12.59 7.07
C PRO A 134 13.77 -13.34 6.23
N PHE A 135 13.48 -12.81 5.03
CA PHE A 135 12.55 -13.37 4.07
C PHE A 135 13.24 -14.14 2.93
N HIS A 136 14.57 -14.30 2.95
CA HIS A 136 15.28 -15.12 1.98
C HIS A 136 14.80 -16.58 2.02
N GLY A 137 14.63 -17.19 0.84
CA GLY A 137 14.10 -18.55 0.70
C GLY A 137 12.61 -18.71 1.07
N ARG A 138 11.96 -17.69 1.64
CA ARG A 138 10.52 -17.74 1.93
C ARG A 138 9.72 -17.44 0.67
N SER A 139 8.71 -18.26 0.41
CA SER A 139 7.76 -18.06 -0.69
C SER A 139 6.33 -17.98 -0.14
N HIS A 140 5.50 -17.16 -0.78
CA HIS A 140 4.08 -17.12 -0.47
C HIS A 140 3.37 -18.37 -1.01
N SER A 141 2.34 -18.83 -0.30
CA SER A 141 1.52 -19.96 -0.73
C SER A 141 0.88 -19.68 -2.09
N ALA A 142 0.62 -20.73 -2.87
CA ALA A 142 -0.02 -20.60 -4.18
C ALA A 142 -1.36 -19.82 -4.11
N PRO A 143 -2.27 -20.09 -3.13
CA PRO A 143 -3.51 -19.31 -2.99
C PRO A 143 -3.27 -17.83 -2.74
N GLN A 144 -2.28 -17.48 -1.90
CA GLN A 144 -1.98 -16.08 -1.59
C GLN A 144 -1.42 -15.35 -2.82
N ARG A 145 -0.55 -16.01 -3.59
CA ARG A 145 -0.02 -15.45 -4.85
C ARG A 145 -1.13 -15.25 -5.88
N ALA A 146 -2.05 -16.21 -6.01
CA ALA A 146 -3.21 -16.10 -6.89
C ALA A 146 -4.11 -14.92 -6.51
N LYS A 147 -4.43 -14.77 -5.21
CA LYS A 147 -5.21 -13.65 -4.70
C LYS A 147 -4.58 -12.30 -5.05
N TRP A 148 -3.29 -12.12 -4.78
CA TRP A 148 -2.61 -10.86 -5.12
C TRP A 148 -2.50 -10.62 -6.62
N SER A 149 -2.35 -11.67 -7.42
CA SER A 149 -2.39 -11.57 -8.88
C SER A 149 -3.73 -11.01 -9.35
N ALA A 150 -4.84 -11.58 -8.85
CA ALA A 150 -6.19 -11.13 -9.16
C ALA A 150 -6.45 -9.69 -8.68
N GLU A 151 -6.02 -9.34 -7.46
CA GLU A 151 -6.16 -7.97 -6.92
C GLU A 151 -5.37 -6.93 -7.72
N ARG A 152 -4.22 -7.30 -8.29
CA ARG A 152 -3.37 -6.39 -9.06
C ARG A 152 -3.76 -6.30 -10.53
N LEU A 153 -4.48 -7.28 -11.04
CA LEU A 153 -4.93 -7.29 -12.42
C LEU A 153 -5.77 -6.03 -12.68
N GLY A 154 -5.38 -5.25 -13.68
CA GLY A 154 -6.09 -4.01 -14.02
C GLY A 154 -5.79 -2.81 -13.14
N THR A 155 -4.96 -2.93 -12.10
CA THR A 155 -4.48 -1.76 -11.35
C THR A 155 -3.57 -0.90 -12.23
N TYR A 156 -3.69 0.43 -12.10
CA TYR A 156 -2.90 1.39 -12.87
C TYR A 156 -3.08 1.28 -14.41
N GLN A 157 -4.29 1.00 -14.86
CA GLN A 157 -4.69 1.08 -16.28
C GLN A 157 -5.50 2.35 -16.55
N GLY A 158 -5.49 2.81 -17.80
CA GLY A 158 -6.23 4.01 -18.21
C GLY A 158 -5.95 5.21 -17.30
N GLU A 159 -6.99 6.01 -17.06
CA GLU A 159 -6.97 7.23 -16.23
C GLU A 159 -6.59 6.98 -14.76
N ASP A 160 -6.85 5.78 -14.24
CA ASP A 160 -6.52 5.41 -12.85
C ASP A 160 -5.01 5.23 -12.62
N ASN A 161 -4.20 5.24 -13.68
CA ASN A 161 -2.74 5.23 -13.55
C ASN A 161 -2.23 6.61 -13.10
N PRO A 162 -1.46 6.74 -12.00
CA PRO A 162 -0.83 7.99 -11.60
C PRO A 162 0.09 8.62 -12.65
N ASN A 163 0.46 7.85 -13.67
CA ASN A 163 1.26 8.29 -14.82
C ASN A 163 0.44 8.38 -16.12
N PHE A 164 -0.88 8.21 -16.09
CA PHE A 164 -1.74 8.48 -17.22
C PHE A 164 -1.60 9.94 -17.66
N GLY A 165 -1.48 10.18 -18.97
CA GLY A 165 -1.23 11.50 -19.54
C GLY A 165 0.13 12.13 -19.21
N LYS A 166 0.92 11.57 -18.28
CA LYS A 166 2.29 12.05 -17.97
C LYS A 166 3.31 11.63 -19.03
N PHE A 167 2.98 10.64 -19.86
CA PHE A 167 3.80 10.15 -20.96
C PHE A 167 2.89 9.76 -22.13
N GLY A 168 3.39 9.73 -23.36
CA GLY A 168 2.57 9.42 -24.55
C GLY A 168 1.83 10.65 -25.11
N ALA A 169 1.02 10.46 -26.16
CA ALA A 169 0.40 11.55 -26.95
C ALA A 169 -0.37 12.61 -26.16
N ALA A 170 -0.93 12.23 -25.01
CA ALA A 170 -1.63 13.15 -24.11
C ALA A 170 -0.69 14.03 -23.27
N HIS A 171 0.62 13.76 -23.22
CA HIS A 171 1.56 14.57 -22.46
C HIS A 171 1.92 15.86 -23.22
N PRO A 172 1.95 17.05 -22.58
CA PRO A 172 2.23 18.32 -23.25
C PRO A 172 3.57 18.37 -23.99
N ARG A 173 4.55 17.55 -23.60
CA ARG A 173 5.86 17.46 -24.28
C ARG A 173 5.99 16.25 -25.21
N PHE A 174 4.91 15.54 -25.50
CA PHE A 174 4.96 14.42 -26.44
C PHE A 174 5.17 14.93 -27.86
N GLY A 175 6.00 14.22 -28.64
CA GLY A 175 6.38 14.65 -29.99
C GLY A 175 7.37 15.82 -30.02
N HIS A 176 7.61 16.53 -28.91
CA HIS A 176 8.64 17.55 -28.84
C HIS A 176 10.04 16.92 -28.89
N ALA A 177 10.69 17.00 -30.04
CA ALA A 177 12.09 16.69 -30.20
C ALA A 177 12.95 17.91 -29.81
N MET A 178 14.11 17.65 -29.21
CA MET A 178 15.11 18.69 -29.00
C MET A 178 15.60 19.18 -30.38
N PRO A 179 15.64 20.50 -30.63
CA PRO A 179 16.19 21.03 -31.88
C PRO A 179 17.60 20.48 -32.13
N GLU A 180 17.92 20.20 -33.39
CA GLU A 180 19.17 19.51 -33.75
C GLU A 180 20.41 20.28 -33.29
N GLU A 181 20.39 21.60 -33.39
CA GLU A 181 21.43 22.48 -32.87
C GLU A 181 21.61 22.35 -31.34
N SER A 182 20.52 22.31 -30.58
CA SER A 182 20.56 22.12 -29.13
C SER A 182 21.08 20.72 -28.75
N ARG A 183 20.67 19.70 -29.51
CA ARG A 183 21.15 18.32 -29.33
C ARG A 183 22.64 18.21 -29.64
N ARG A 184 23.10 18.91 -30.68
CA ARG A 184 24.51 18.98 -31.07
C ARG A 184 25.34 19.70 -30.01
N ARG A 185 24.91 20.87 -29.53
CA ARG A 185 25.57 21.61 -28.44
C ARG A 185 25.68 20.76 -27.18
N LEU A 186 24.62 20.07 -26.78
CA LEU A 186 24.63 19.18 -25.62
C LEU A 186 25.58 17.98 -25.82
N SER A 187 25.64 17.44 -27.05
CA SER A 187 26.56 16.36 -27.41
C SER A 187 28.02 16.82 -27.36
N GLU A 188 28.32 18.01 -27.86
CA GLU A 188 29.67 18.61 -27.83
C GLU A 188 30.12 18.87 -26.39
N MET A 189 29.23 19.40 -25.53
CA MET A 189 29.51 19.58 -24.09
C MET A 189 29.74 18.27 -23.33
N ARG A 190 29.35 17.11 -23.85
CA ARG A 190 29.46 15.81 -23.18
C ARG A 190 30.49 14.87 -23.82
N ARG A 191 31.19 15.33 -24.85
CA ARG A 191 32.23 14.56 -25.56
C ARG A 191 33.58 15.22 -25.37
N GLY A 192 34.65 14.42 -25.45
CA GLY A 192 36.00 14.95 -25.34
C GLY A 192 36.19 15.72 -24.04
N ALA A 193 37.06 16.73 -24.07
CA ALA A 193 37.36 17.60 -22.93
C ALA A 193 36.15 18.35 -22.33
N GLY A 194 35.03 18.45 -23.04
CA GLY A 194 33.80 19.04 -22.51
C GLY A 194 33.15 18.19 -21.40
N ASN A 195 33.34 16.86 -21.45
CA ASN A 195 32.84 15.98 -20.40
C ASN A 195 33.69 16.18 -19.13
N PRO A 196 33.09 16.53 -17.97
CA PRO A 196 33.83 16.71 -16.72
C PRO A 196 34.64 15.48 -16.26
N ASN A 197 34.29 14.30 -16.78
CA ASN A 197 34.97 13.04 -16.50
C ASN A 197 35.88 12.57 -17.66
N TYR A 198 36.12 13.39 -18.68
CA TYR A 198 37.04 13.03 -19.77
C TYR A 198 38.47 12.85 -19.27
N GLY A 199 39.12 11.77 -19.71
CA GLY A 199 40.45 11.40 -19.24
C GLY A 199 40.51 10.90 -17.79
N ARG A 200 39.40 10.98 -17.03
CA ARG A 200 39.33 10.47 -15.66
C ARG A 200 38.91 9.01 -15.67
N THR A 201 39.76 8.15 -15.14
CA THR A 201 39.41 6.76 -14.85
C THR A 201 39.25 6.59 -13.35
N ALA A 202 38.23 5.84 -12.92
CA ALA A 202 38.14 5.44 -11.52
C ALA A 202 39.41 4.67 -11.12
N SER A 203 39.97 4.97 -9.95
CA SER A 203 41.14 4.26 -9.42
C SER A 203 40.86 2.75 -9.31
N ALA A 204 41.92 1.94 -9.31
CA ALA A 204 41.79 0.50 -9.12
C ALA A 204 41.04 0.18 -7.82
N GLU A 205 41.33 0.91 -6.74
CA GLU A 205 40.66 0.80 -5.45
C GLU A 205 39.15 1.15 -5.54
N THR A 206 38.79 2.23 -6.24
CA THR A 206 37.38 2.64 -6.40
C THR A 206 36.61 1.62 -7.24
N ARG A 207 37.23 1.09 -8.30
CA ARG A 207 36.66 0.00 -9.10
C ARG A 207 36.49 -1.27 -8.27
N ALA A 208 37.46 -1.62 -7.43
CA ALA A 208 37.38 -2.75 -6.53
C ALA A 208 36.25 -2.58 -5.50
N LYS A 209 36.10 -1.40 -4.89
CA LYS A 209 35.00 -1.08 -3.97
C LYS A 209 33.63 -1.21 -4.65
N MET A 210 33.45 -0.63 -5.84
CA MET A 210 32.21 -0.76 -6.61
C MET A 210 31.94 -2.21 -7.04
N SER A 211 32.97 -2.96 -7.40
CA SER A 211 32.87 -4.37 -7.80
C SER A 211 32.50 -5.25 -6.60
N ALA A 212 33.15 -5.07 -5.45
CA ALA A 212 32.86 -5.78 -4.21
C ALA A 212 31.41 -5.57 -3.76
N VAL A 213 30.89 -4.33 -3.90
CA VAL A 213 29.49 -4.02 -3.60
C VAL A 213 28.53 -4.72 -4.57
N ARG A 214 28.88 -4.90 -5.85
CA ARG A 214 27.99 -5.48 -6.86
C ARG A 214 28.10 -7.00 -6.99
N LYS A 215 29.28 -7.56 -6.72
CA LYS A 215 29.55 -9.00 -6.83
C LYS A 215 28.65 -9.77 -5.85
N GLY A 216 28.00 -10.82 -6.35
CA GLY A 216 27.07 -11.63 -5.56
C GLY A 216 25.67 -11.04 -5.35
N ARG A 217 25.38 -9.82 -5.84
CA ARG A 217 24.01 -9.27 -5.79
C ARG A 217 23.18 -9.77 -6.98
N PRO A 218 22.13 -10.58 -6.76
CA PRO A 218 21.25 -10.99 -7.85
C PRO A 218 20.48 -9.77 -8.37
N MET A 219 20.80 -9.33 -9.58
CA MET A 219 20.01 -8.31 -10.26
C MET A 219 18.80 -8.99 -10.88
N PRO A 220 17.55 -8.59 -10.53
CA PRO A 220 16.37 -9.09 -11.21
C PRO A 220 16.54 -8.86 -12.72
N SER A 221 16.27 -9.88 -13.54
CA SER A 221 16.36 -9.66 -14.98
C SER A 221 15.39 -8.54 -15.37
N SER A 222 15.93 -7.47 -15.95
CA SER A 222 15.14 -6.32 -16.39
C SER A 222 14.03 -6.76 -17.34
N ARG A 223 14.29 -7.80 -18.14
CA ARG A 223 13.34 -8.45 -19.05
C ARG A 223 12.14 -9.06 -18.33
N ARG A 224 12.33 -9.86 -17.26
CA ARG A 224 11.20 -10.44 -16.51
C ARG A 224 10.40 -9.39 -15.76
N ASN A 225 11.05 -8.38 -15.18
CA ASN A 225 10.36 -7.29 -14.50
C ASN A 225 9.53 -6.43 -15.47
N ALA A 226 10.08 -6.11 -16.65
CA ALA A 226 9.33 -5.44 -17.72
C ALA A 226 8.15 -6.29 -18.20
N HIS A 227 8.34 -7.60 -18.35
CA HIS A 227 7.28 -8.53 -18.70
C HIS A 227 6.12 -8.50 -17.69
N THR A 228 6.40 -8.67 -16.40
CA THR A 228 5.35 -8.65 -15.37
C THR A 228 4.57 -7.34 -15.36
N ARG A 229 5.25 -6.20 -15.50
CA ARG A 229 4.60 -4.88 -15.47
C ARG A 229 3.76 -4.58 -16.70
N HIS A 230 4.17 -5.03 -17.87
CA HIS A 230 3.52 -4.69 -19.13
C HIS A 230 2.56 -5.77 -19.63
N HIS A 231 2.95 -7.04 -19.55
CA HIS A 231 2.16 -8.16 -20.05
C HIS A 231 1.24 -8.70 -18.96
N THR A 232 1.78 -9.22 -17.85
CA THR A 232 1.00 -9.86 -16.79
C THR A 232 0.01 -8.88 -16.12
N ASN A 233 0.47 -7.72 -15.63
CA ASN A 233 -0.38 -6.79 -14.89
C ASN A 233 -1.44 -6.08 -15.76
N LYS A 234 -1.17 -5.90 -17.05
CA LYS A 234 -2.09 -5.26 -18.00
C LYS A 234 -2.87 -6.25 -18.86
N ALA A 235 -2.68 -7.56 -18.64
CA ALA A 235 -3.25 -8.61 -19.47
C ALA A 235 -2.93 -8.48 -20.98
N VAL A 236 -1.78 -7.92 -21.35
CA VAL A 236 -1.36 -7.79 -22.75
C VAL A 236 -0.58 -9.02 -23.14
N PHE A 237 -1.10 -9.82 -24.06
CA PHE A 237 -0.36 -10.95 -24.63
C PHE A 237 0.45 -10.51 -25.86
N LYS A 238 1.65 -11.08 -26.01
CA LYS A 238 2.46 -10.91 -27.22
C LYS A 238 3.19 -12.20 -27.54
N GLU A 239 2.89 -12.78 -28.69
CA GLU A 239 3.47 -14.04 -29.18
C GLU A 239 5.01 -13.99 -29.26
N SER A 240 5.57 -12.82 -29.58
CA SER A 240 7.02 -12.63 -29.66
C SER A 240 7.71 -12.55 -28.30
N CYS A 241 6.99 -12.60 -27.17
CA CYS A 241 7.56 -12.52 -25.84
C CYS A 241 7.69 -13.91 -25.24
N ALA A 242 8.92 -14.39 -25.07
CA ALA A 242 9.20 -15.71 -24.50
C ALA A 242 8.48 -15.95 -23.16
N HIS A 243 8.42 -14.95 -22.26
CA HIS A 243 7.73 -15.09 -20.99
C HIS A 243 6.20 -15.16 -21.09
N CYS A 244 5.60 -14.55 -22.12
CA CYS A 244 4.16 -14.72 -22.38
C CYS A 244 3.85 -16.14 -22.84
N VAL A 245 4.73 -16.70 -23.66
CA VAL A 245 4.63 -18.09 -24.16
C VAL A 245 4.84 -19.08 -23.01
N ASP A 246 5.85 -18.85 -22.16
CA ASP A 246 6.11 -19.67 -20.96
C ASP A 246 4.91 -19.64 -19.98
N ASP A 247 4.34 -18.45 -19.73
CA ASP A 247 3.17 -18.27 -18.85
C ASP A 247 1.91 -18.93 -19.43
N LEU A 248 1.79 -19.02 -20.77
CA LEU A 248 0.70 -19.73 -21.44
C LEU A 248 0.86 -21.25 -21.30
N ALA A 249 2.07 -21.77 -21.56
CA ALA A 249 2.38 -23.19 -21.43
C ALA A 249 2.10 -23.69 -20.00
N THR A 250 2.56 -22.97 -18.98
CA THR A 250 2.35 -23.32 -17.57
C THR A 250 0.90 -23.25 -17.10
N ARG A 251 0.04 -22.46 -17.77
CA ARG A 251 -1.41 -22.46 -17.49
C ARG A 251 -2.07 -23.70 -18.09
N ASN A 252 -1.70 -24.06 -19.32
CA ASN A 252 -2.22 -25.23 -20.01
C ASN A 252 -1.82 -26.53 -19.28
N ASP A 253 -0.64 -26.57 -18.66
CA ASP A 253 -0.18 -27.71 -17.85
C ASP A 253 -0.91 -27.85 -16.50
N HIS A 254 -1.71 -26.87 -16.08
CA HIS A 254 -2.44 -26.84 -14.81
C HIS A 254 -3.97 -26.93 -14.96
N GLU A 255 -4.48 -27.11 -16.18
CA GLU A 255 -5.86 -27.55 -16.42
C GLU A 255 -5.90 -29.08 -16.36
N PRO A 256 -6.34 -29.70 -15.23
CA PRO A 256 -6.69 -31.12 -15.26
C PRO A 256 -7.90 -31.27 -16.19
N GLY A 257 -7.85 -32.30 -17.04
CA GLY A 257 -8.82 -32.55 -18.10
C GLY A 257 -10.25 -32.30 -17.67
N ALA A 258 -10.92 -31.41 -18.39
CA ALA A 258 -12.37 -31.46 -18.53
C ALA A 258 -12.67 -32.73 -19.36
N GLU A 259 -12.76 -33.86 -18.68
CA GLU A 259 -13.36 -35.08 -19.24
C GLU A 259 -14.84 -34.80 -19.47
N THR A 260 -15.22 -34.92 -20.74
CA THR A 260 -16.58 -35.03 -21.27
C THR A 260 -17.33 -36.23 -20.73
#